data_AF-A0A6L8F115-F1
#
_entry.id   AF-A0A6L8F115-F1
#
_cell.length_a   1.000
_cell.length_b   1.000
_cell.length_c   1.000
_cell.angle_alpha   90.00
_cell.angle_beta   90.00
_cell.angle_gamma   90.00
#
_symmetry.space_group_name_H-M   'P 1'
#
loop_
_entity.id
_entity.type
_entity.pdbx_description
1 polymer ?
#
loop_
_entity_poly.entity_id
_entity_poly.type
_entity_poly.pdbx_seq_one_letter_code
_entity_poly.pdbx_strand_id
1 'polypeptide(L)'
;MLTTLIRRELLDNLMTFRFAAAVLIMLLLVVATTAVLIRDYERRLASYNAAVKKNRQKTLERTTYSGARLTIDRPPNPLSIFSVGLDKRLGNTLRVNHLFVPTLWDAGKHGGDNPFLNLFSSIDLVFIFQGILSLLALVFAYDTLAGERERGTLRLVLTHPVRRGQVLKEVDRKTLTAKSAFFTEKAEMIEHLNQEYLTSQMAQVQHAQSITRVSPATLLQHLLESFAGTGFARHWQFVDNVERYARQYREFVVDIDRSDPKSFHIICVREGMTEKKVLPAAVPKFEDTLSLSKDFNDSAMEILLLTMFVVLLLSGTYLAFVRVEV
;
A
#
# COMPACT_ATOMS: atom_id res chain seq x y z
N MET A 1 5.96 -45.18 -17.29
CA MET A 1 7.24 -44.60 -17.72
C MET A 1 7.36 -43.16 -17.26
N LEU A 2 6.84 -42.17 -17.98
CA LEU A 2 7.07 -40.76 -17.65
C LEU A 2 6.47 -40.31 -16.30
N THR A 3 5.20 -40.62 -16.01
CA THR A 3 4.57 -40.30 -14.71
C THR A 3 5.23 -41.02 -13.54
N THR A 4 5.77 -42.23 -13.75
CA THR A 4 6.52 -42.98 -12.76
C THR A 4 7.92 -42.40 -12.51
N LEU A 5 8.57 -41.83 -13.53
CA LEU A 5 9.87 -41.16 -13.39
C LEU A 5 9.73 -39.83 -12.65
N ILE A 6 8.78 -38.99 -13.07
CA ILE A 6 8.43 -37.74 -12.38
C ILE A 6 8.07 -38.02 -10.92
N ARG A 7 7.22 -39.03 -10.66
CA ARG A 7 6.84 -39.42 -9.29
C ARG A 7 8.05 -39.86 -8.47
N ARG A 8 9.01 -40.58 -9.05
CA ARG A 8 10.24 -41.00 -8.38
C ARG A 8 11.12 -39.80 -8.03
N GLU A 9 11.50 -38.99 -9.00
CA GLU A 9 12.41 -37.86 -8.78
C GLU A 9 11.83 -36.82 -7.81
N LEU A 10 10.52 -36.58 -7.90
CA LEU A 10 9.82 -35.70 -6.98
C LEU A 10 9.75 -36.32 -5.58
N LEU A 11 9.52 -37.63 -5.44
CA LEU A 11 9.61 -38.33 -4.15
C LEU A 11 11.02 -38.31 -3.57
N ASP A 12 12.07 -38.54 -4.35
CA ASP A 12 13.45 -38.56 -3.88
C ASP A 12 13.85 -37.16 -3.33
N ASN A 13 13.41 -36.08 -3.98
CA ASN A 13 13.55 -34.71 -3.48
C ASN A 13 12.65 -34.39 -2.26
N LEU A 14 11.42 -34.89 -2.23
CA LEU A 14 10.47 -34.67 -1.11
C LEU A 14 10.86 -35.46 0.16
N MET A 15 11.48 -36.62 -0.01
CA MET A 15 11.97 -37.50 1.06
C MET A 15 13.37 -37.13 1.56
N THR A 16 14.02 -36.13 0.94
CA THR A 16 15.32 -35.66 1.41
C THR A 16 15.17 -34.97 2.78
N PHE A 17 16.03 -35.32 3.75
CA PHE A 17 16.05 -34.68 5.08
C PHE A 17 16.08 -33.13 5.02
N ARG A 18 16.77 -32.58 4.02
CA ARG A 18 16.83 -31.13 3.73
C ARG A 18 15.43 -30.51 3.49
N PHE A 19 14.57 -31.20 2.73
CA PHE A 19 13.20 -30.74 2.46
C PHE A 19 12.34 -30.77 3.71
N ALA A 20 12.36 -31.88 4.46
CA ALA A 20 11.63 -32.01 5.72
C ALA A 20 12.05 -30.94 6.75
N ALA A 21 13.35 -30.67 6.88
CA ALA A 21 13.87 -29.61 7.74
C ALA A 21 13.42 -28.22 7.28
N ALA A 22 13.44 -27.92 5.98
CA ALA A 22 12.99 -26.64 5.43
C ALA A 22 11.48 -26.41 5.68
N VAL A 23 10.64 -27.43 5.48
CA VAL A 23 9.20 -27.37 5.77
C VAL A 23 8.94 -27.15 7.26
N LEU A 24 9.65 -27.85 8.15
CA LEU A 24 9.51 -27.69 9.60
C LEU A 24 9.92 -26.28 10.05
N ILE A 25 11.05 -25.76 9.54
CA ILE A 25 11.50 -24.39 9.82
C ILE A 25 10.48 -23.36 9.29
N MET A 26 9.94 -23.57 8.09
CA MET A 26 8.89 -22.72 7.53
C MET A 26 7.64 -22.69 8.42
N LEU A 27 7.15 -23.84 8.87
CA LEU A 27 5.99 -23.92 9.77
C LEU A 27 6.23 -23.20 11.10
N LEU A 28 7.40 -23.39 11.72
CA LEU A 28 7.77 -22.68 12.96
C LEU A 28 7.83 -21.16 12.76
N LEU A 29 8.40 -20.70 11.64
CA LEU A 29 8.48 -19.27 11.31
C LEU A 29 7.10 -18.66 11.03
N VAL A 30 6.22 -19.36 10.32
CA VAL A 30 4.83 -18.94 10.09
C VAL A 30 4.11 -18.78 11.44
N VAL A 31 4.16 -19.78 12.33
CA VAL A 31 3.52 -19.69 13.65
C VAL A 31 4.08 -18.53 14.49
N ALA A 32 5.41 -18.39 14.55
CA ALA A 32 6.05 -17.35 15.34
C ALA A 32 5.71 -15.94 14.83
N THR A 33 5.70 -15.72 13.52
CA THR A 33 5.39 -14.42 12.92
C THR A 33 3.90 -14.09 12.97
N THR A 34 3.00 -15.05 12.74
CA THR A 34 1.56 -14.85 12.94
C THR A 34 1.27 -14.39 14.38
N ALA A 35 1.91 -14.98 15.39
CA ALA A 35 1.77 -14.54 16.79
C ALA A 35 2.27 -13.10 17.05
N VAL A 36 3.32 -12.66 16.35
CA VAL A 36 3.80 -11.26 16.39
C VAL A 36 2.82 -10.32 15.70
N LEU A 37 2.28 -10.71 14.54
CA LEU A 37 1.35 -9.90 13.74
C LEU A 37 -0.01 -9.73 14.41
N ILE A 38 -0.54 -10.74 15.11
CA ILE A 38 -1.76 -10.62 15.92
C ILE A 38 -1.58 -9.55 17.00
N ARG A 39 -0.50 -9.63 17.79
CA ARG A 39 -0.21 -8.66 18.87
C ARG A 39 0.02 -7.24 18.34
N ASP A 40 0.56 -7.11 17.14
CA ASP A 40 0.70 -5.82 16.46
C ASP A 40 -0.65 -5.27 15.99
N TYR A 41 -1.50 -6.10 15.38
CA TYR A 41 -2.86 -5.74 14.98
C TYR A 41 -3.69 -5.22 16.17
N GLU A 42 -3.65 -5.92 17.31
CA GLU A 42 -4.32 -5.49 18.54
C GLU A 42 -3.85 -4.10 19.02
N ARG A 43 -2.53 -3.84 18.99
CA ARG A 43 -1.96 -2.53 19.37
C ARG A 43 -2.37 -1.43 18.40
N ARG A 44 -2.41 -1.71 17.10
CA ARG A 44 -2.87 -0.79 16.06
C ARG A 44 -4.35 -0.46 16.23
N LEU A 45 -5.17 -1.47 16.55
CA LEU A 45 -6.61 -1.31 16.81
C LEU A 45 -6.87 -0.48 18.08
N ALA A 46 -6.12 -0.73 19.16
CA ALA A 46 -6.19 0.08 20.38
C ALA A 46 -5.78 1.54 20.12
N SER A 47 -4.73 1.76 19.33
CA SER A 47 -4.26 3.09 18.94
C SER A 47 -5.29 3.83 18.07
N TYR A 48 -5.92 3.12 17.12
CA TYR A 48 -7.03 3.63 16.31
C TYR A 48 -8.22 4.06 17.17
N ASN A 49 -8.70 3.19 18.07
CA ASN A 49 -9.81 3.49 18.95
C ASN A 49 -9.52 4.70 19.87
N ALA A 50 -8.28 4.83 20.36
CA ALA A 50 -7.82 5.99 21.12
C ALA A 50 -7.77 7.28 20.28
N ALA A 51 -7.28 7.21 19.03
CA ALA A 51 -7.23 8.32 18.10
C ALA A 51 -8.63 8.83 17.75
N VAL A 52 -9.54 7.94 17.35
CA VAL A 52 -10.95 8.26 17.03
C VAL A 52 -11.66 8.91 18.22
N LYS A 53 -11.51 8.36 19.43
CA LYS A 53 -12.09 8.94 20.65
C LYS A 53 -11.57 10.36 20.93
N LYS A 54 -10.25 10.55 20.83
CA LYS A 54 -9.57 11.84 21.02
C LYS A 54 -9.94 12.87 19.96
N ASN A 55 -10.07 12.46 18.70
CA ASN A 55 -10.44 13.32 17.59
C ASN A 55 -11.92 13.74 17.68
N ARG A 56 -12.83 12.81 18.01
CA ARG A 56 -14.24 13.12 18.29
C ARG A 56 -14.40 14.14 19.42
N GLN A 57 -13.64 14.00 20.52
CA GLN A 57 -13.67 14.94 21.64
C GLN A 57 -13.15 16.34 21.25
N LYS A 58 -12.07 16.43 20.46
CA LYS A 58 -11.54 17.73 19.98
C LYS A 58 -12.54 18.51 19.13
N THR A 59 -13.29 17.83 18.25
CA THR A 59 -14.32 18.45 17.40
C THR A 59 -15.54 18.90 18.22
N LEU A 60 -15.85 18.20 19.32
CA LEU A 60 -16.97 18.52 20.21
C LEU A 60 -16.78 19.81 21.01
N GLU A 61 -15.56 20.06 21.50
CA GLU A 61 -15.38 21.00 22.61
C GLU A 61 -15.26 22.48 22.21
N ARG A 62 -14.64 22.83 21.06
CA ARG A 62 -14.23 24.23 20.78
C ARG A 62 -14.27 24.73 19.32
N THR A 63 -14.72 23.97 18.32
CA THR A 63 -14.62 24.41 16.91
C THR A 63 -15.90 25.05 16.34
N THR A 64 -15.76 26.19 15.66
CA THR A 64 -16.74 26.75 14.71
C THR A 64 -16.64 26.04 13.36
N TYR A 65 -17.68 26.07 12.52
CA TYR A 65 -17.61 25.49 11.16
C TYR A 65 -16.48 26.11 10.33
N SER A 66 -16.28 27.42 10.44
CA SER A 66 -15.18 28.19 9.85
C SER A 66 -13.76 27.86 10.37
N GLY A 67 -13.64 27.12 11.47
CA GLY A 67 -12.36 26.71 12.06
C GLY A 67 -12.18 25.19 12.18
N ALA A 68 -13.20 24.41 11.83
CA ALA A 68 -13.24 22.97 12.05
C ALA A 68 -12.25 22.22 11.14
N ARG A 69 -11.51 21.29 11.75
CA ARG A 69 -10.67 20.32 11.06
C ARG A 69 -11.13 18.94 11.51
N LEU A 70 -11.66 18.16 10.57
CA LEU A 70 -12.03 16.78 10.80
C LEU A 70 -10.80 15.90 10.57
N THR A 71 -10.50 15.03 11.53
CA THR A 71 -9.48 13.99 11.33
C THR A 71 -10.20 12.69 10.97
N ILE A 72 -9.82 12.10 9.85
CA ILE A 72 -10.29 10.80 9.40
C ILE A 72 -9.17 9.81 9.63
N ASP A 73 -9.37 8.91 10.59
CA ASP A 73 -8.44 7.84 10.90
C ASP A 73 -8.89 6.56 10.16
N ARG A 74 -7.95 5.85 9.54
CA ARG A 74 -8.21 4.58 8.85
C ARG A 74 -8.09 3.41 9.84
N PRO A 75 -9.08 2.49 9.91
CA PRO A 75 -8.94 1.30 10.72
C PRO A 75 -7.82 0.38 10.19
N PRO A 76 -7.10 -0.35 11.06
CA PRO A 76 -6.14 -1.37 10.61
C PRO A 76 -6.89 -2.52 9.95
N ASN A 77 -6.35 -3.08 8.86
CA ASN A 77 -7.00 -4.17 8.17
C ASN A 77 -6.87 -5.51 8.95
N PRO A 78 -7.95 -6.23 9.27
CA PRO A 78 -7.88 -7.54 9.93
C PRO A 78 -7.01 -8.57 9.20
N LEU A 79 -7.02 -8.55 7.85
CA LEU A 79 -6.23 -9.48 7.03
C LEU A 79 -4.75 -9.09 6.94
N SER A 80 -4.33 -7.97 7.54
CA SER A 80 -2.91 -7.60 7.66
C SER A 80 -2.08 -8.57 8.51
N ILE A 81 -2.73 -9.52 9.20
CA ILE A 81 -2.09 -10.67 9.85
C ILE A 81 -1.47 -11.64 8.82
N PHE A 82 -1.98 -11.71 7.59
CA PHE A 82 -1.48 -12.59 6.53
C PHE A 82 -0.48 -11.89 5.61
N SER A 83 -0.80 -10.67 5.16
CA SER A 83 0.14 -9.81 4.42
C SER A 83 0.00 -8.37 4.91
N VAL A 84 1.11 -7.82 5.42
CA VAL A 84 1.16 -6.45 5.97
C VAL A 84 1.22 -5.42 4.84
N GLY A 85 1.86 -5.78 3.72
CA GLY A 85 1.91 -4.96 2.50
C GLY A 85 2.33 -3.51 2.76
N LEU A 86 1.49 -2.58 2.31
CA LEU A 86 1.68 -1.14 2.48
C LEU A 86 0.96 -0.55 3.71
N ASP A 87 0.15 -1.34 4.43
CA ASP A 87 -0.75 -0.89 5.52
C ASP A 87 0.01 -0.29 6.73
N LYS A 88 1.32 -0.59 6.86
CA LYS A 88 2.23 0.09 7.81
C LYS A 88 3.12 1.16 7.19
N ARG A 89 3.31 1.15 5.87
CA ARG A 89 4.25 2.05 5.17
C ARG A 89 3.61 3.40 4.89
N LEU A 90 2.32 3.41 4.61
CA LEU A 90 1.53 4.60 4.33
C LEU A 90 0.88 5.16 5.61
N GLY A 91 0.51 6.44 5.57
CA GLY A 91 -0.16 7.10 6.69
C GLY A 91 -1.58 6.56 6.93
N ASN A 92 -2.03 6.60 8.18
CA ASN A 92 -3.33 6.10 8.62
C ASN A 92 -4.26 7.20 9.15
N THR A 93 -3.88 8.48 9.05
CA THR A 93 -4.72 9.60 9.49
C THR A 93 -4.63 10.78 8.53
N LEU A 94 -5.78 11.24 8.03
CA LEU A 94 -5.91 12.37 7.10
C LEU A 94 -6.70 13.51 7.74
N ARG A 95 -6.39 14.76 7.38
CA ARG A 95 -7.05 15.95 7.94
C ARG A 95 -7.85 16.68 6.86
N VAL A 96 -9.16 16.58 6.96
CA VAL A 96 -10.13 17.26 6.10
C VAL A 96 -10.53 18.60 6.74
N ASN A 97 -10.64 19.64 5.93
CA ASN A 97 -11.30 20.89 6.29
C ASN A 97 -11.90 21.53 5.03
N HIS A 98 -12.79 22.51 5.18
CA HIS A 98 -13.51 23.08 4.03
C HIS A 98 -12.59 23.78 3.01
N LEU A 99 -11.39 24.23 3.40
CA LEU A 99 -10.43 24.86 2.49
C LEU A 99 -9.66 23.84 1.63
N PHE A 100 -9.43 22.63 2.14
CA PHE A 100 -8.41 21.72 1.62
C PHE A 100 -8.87 20.27 1.55
N VAL A 101 -8.79 19.71 0.34
CA VAL A 101 -8.91 18.28 0.06
C VAL A 101 -7.54 17.64 0.27
N PRO A 102 -7.38 16.67 1.21
CA PRO A 102 -6.10 16.08 1.51
C PRO A 102 -5.76 14.91 0.57
N THR A 103 -4.46 14.73 0.30
CA THR A 103 -3.92 13.69 -0.57
C THR A 103 -3.19 12.59 0.21
N LEU A 104 -2.68 11.57 -0.48
CA LEU A 104 -1.75 10.56 0.09
C LEU A 104 -0.56 11.17 0.85
N TRP A 105 -0.08 12.34 0.43
CA TRP A 105 1.11 12.99 1.00
C TRP A 105 0.80 13.79 2.28
N ASP A 106 -0.47 14.08 2.54
CA ASP A 106 -0.96 14.72 3.78
C ASP A 106 -1.24 13.69 4.90
N ALA A 107 -1.03 12.39 4.62
CA ALA A 107 -1.31 11.30 5.53
C ALA A 107 -0.29 11.25 6.69
N GLY A 108 -0.75 11.58 7.90
CA GLY A 108 0.00 11.34 9.12
C GLY A 108 -0.04 9.87 9.55
N LYS A 109 0.75 9.52 10.58
CA LYS A 109 0.75 8.17 11.18
C LYS A 109 0.60 8.24 12.71
N HIS A 110 -0.25 7.39 13.28
CA HIS A 110 -0.36 7.16 14.72
C HIS A 110 -0.23 5.67 15.07
N GLY A 111 0.19 5.35 16.31
CA GLY A 111 0.36 3.96 16.77
C GLY A 111 1.62 3.29 16.22
N GLY A 112 2.65 4.08 15.90
CA GLY A 112 3.94 3.62 15.39
C GLY A 112 5.11 3.93 16.34
N ASP A 113 4.78 4.29 17.59
CA ASP A 113 5.60 5.09 18.49
C ASP A 113 6.87 4.37 18.98
N ASN A 114 6.95 3.04 18.82
CA ASN A 114 8.17 2.27 19.03
C ASN A 114 8.76 1.83 17.66
N PRO A 115 9.85 2.46 17.19
CA PRO A 115 10.45 2.15 15.89
C PRO A 115 11.08 0.75 15.84
N PHE A 116 11.61 0.24 16.96
CA PHE A 116 12.22 -1.10 17.01
C PHE A 116 11.17 -2.22 16.80
N LEU A 117 9.99 -2.09 17.42
CA LEU A 117 8.89 -3.03 17.21
C LEU A 117 8.30 -2.95 15.80
N ASN A 118 8.37 -1.79 15.15
CA ASN A 118 7.97 -1.62 13.75
C ASN A 118 8.86 -2.43 12.80
N LEU A 119 10.16 -2.58 13.10
CA LEU A 119 11.10 -3.36 12.28
C LEU A 119 10.68 -4.84 12.21
N PHE A 120 10.52 -5.50 13.36
CA PHE A 120 10.20 -6.92 13.43
C PHE A 120 8.78 -7.24 12.94
N SER A 121 7.82 -6.34 13.19
CA SER A 121 6.44 -6.51 12.73
C SER A 121 6.21 -6.11 11.26
N SER A 122 7.25 -5.65 10.55
CA SER A 122 7.22 -5.46 9.09
C SER A 122 7.58 -6.74 8.32
N ILE A 123 7.98 -7.81 9.02
CA ILE A 123 8.18 -9.14 8.45
C ILE A 123 6.82 -9.83 8.41
N ASP A 124 6.27 -10.04 7.21
CA ASP A 124 5.02 -10.76 7.00
C ASP A 124 5.24 -12.15 6.39
N LEU A 125 4.15 -12.91 6.22
CA LEU A 125 4.24 -14.27 5.68
C LEU A 125 4.80 -14.27 4.25
N VAL A 126 4.53 -13.22 3.46
CA VAL A 126 5.05 -13.08 2.09
C VAL A 126 6.58 -13.01 2.09
N PHE A 127 7.17 -12.20 2.97
CA PHE A 127 8.62 -12.11 3.12
C PHE A 127 9.24 -13.47 3.54
N ILE A 128 8.58 -14.21 4.43
CA ILE A 128 9.05 -15.54 4.86
C ILE A 128 8.99 -16.53 3.70
N PHE A 129 7.88 -16.59 2.96
CA PHE A 129 7.75 -17.46 1.79
C PHE A 129 8.78 -17.11 0.71
N GLN A 130 8.98 -15.82 0.38
CA GLN A 130 10.01 -15.40 -0.58
C GLN A 130 11.43 -15.76 -0.09
N GLY A 131 11.76 -15.50 1.18
CA GLY A 131 13.06 -15.78 1.75
C GLY A 131 13.39 -17.27 1.85
N ILE A 132 12.45 -18.09 2.32
CA ILE A 132 12.64 -19.54 2.40
C ILE A 132 12.59 -20.18 1.01
N LEU A 133 11.67 -19.77 0.13
CA LEU A 133 11.59 -20.34 -1.23
C LEU A 133 12.80 -19.97 -2.08
N SER A 134 13.38 -18.78 -1.92
CA SER A 134 14.64 -18.43 -2.58
C SER A 134 15.85 -19.19 -1.98
N LEU A 135 15.88 -19.45 -0.68
CA LEU A 135 16.89 -20.32 -0.07
C LEU A 135 16.73 -21.79 -0.52
N LEU A 136 15.49 -22.28 -0.61
CA LEU A 136 15.17 -23.63 -1.10
C LEU A 136 15.54 -23.76 -2.59
N ALA A 137 15.20 -22.75 -3.39
CA ALA A 137 15.61 -22.65 -4.78
C ALA A 137 17.14 -22.58 -4.91
N LEU A 138 17.86 -21.88 -4.03
CA LEU A 138 19.33 -21.89 -4.00
C LEU A 138 19.87 -23.28 -3.67
N VAL A 139 19.28 -24.02 -2.73
CA VAL A 139 19.72 -25.37 -2.35
C VAL A 139 19.48 -26.38 -3.50
N PHE A 140 18.33 -26.34 -4.16
CA PHE A 140 18.08 -27.20 -5.32
C PHE A 140 18.84 -26.74 -6.58
N ALA A 141 18.99 -25.42 -6.77
CA ALA A 141 19.81 -24.88 -7.86
C ALA A 141 21.31 -25.07 -7.62
N TYR A 142 21.77 -25.27 -6.38
CA TYR A 142 23.17 -25.60 -6.10
C TYR A 142 23.54 -26.94 -6.75
N ASP A 143 22.72 -27.98 -6.57
CA ASP A 143 23.00 -29.30 -7.14
C ASP A 143 22.95 -29.29 -8.70
N THR A 144 22.27 -28.32 -9.32
CA THR A 144 22.22 -28.14 -10.80
C THR A 144 23.24 -27.12 -11.37
N LEU A 145 23.62 -26.10 -10.61
CA LEU A 145 24.58 -25.04 -11.03
C LEU A 145 26.02 -25.35 -10.63
N ALA A 146 26.25 -26.08 -9.54
CA ALA A 146 27.60 -26.44 -9.10
C ALA A 146 28.29 -27.42 -10.06
N GLY A 147 27.51 -28.24 -10.78
CA GLY A 147 28.03 -29.10 -11.86
C GLY A 147 28.60 -28.32 -13.07
N GLU A 148 28.08 -27.12 -13.36
CA GLU A 148 28.61 -26.27 -14.44
C GLU A 148 29.69 -25.28 -13.96
N ARG A 149 29.87 -25.10 -12.65
CA ARG A 149 30.92 -24.22 -12.09
C ARG A 149 32.33 -24.78 -12.27
N GLU A 150 32.48 -26.05 -12.62
CA GLU A 150 33.74 -26.64 -13.11
C GLU A 150 34.18 -26.08 -14.49
N ARG A 151 33.30 -25.39 -15.24
CA ARG A 151 33.55 -24.97 -16.64
C ARG A 151 33.88 -23.48 -16.85
N GLY A 152 33.90 -22.67 -15.79
CA GLY A 152 34.77 -21.47 -15.70
C GLY A 152 34.41 -20.19 -16.51
N THR A 153 33.22 -20.07 -17.11
CA THR A 153 32.96 -19.02 -18.13
C THR A 153 32.52 -17.63 -17.62
N LEU A 154 32.27 -17.44 -16.32
CA LEU A 154 31.59 -16.23 -15.80
C LEU A 154 32.45 -14.94 -15.74
N ARG A 155 33.72 -14.98 -16.18
CA ARG A 155 34.70 -13.90 -15.93
C ARG A 155 34.77 -12.79 -17.00
N LEU A 156 33.93 -12.82 -18.05
CA LEU A 156 34.13 -11.98 -19.25
C LEU A 156 33.09 -10.86 -19.50
N VAL A 157 32.02 -10.75 -18.69
CA VAL A 157 30.84 -9.91 -19.04
C VAL A 157 30.76 -8.58 -18.25
N LEU A 158 31.55 -8.38 -17.19
CA LEU A 158 31.35 -7.31 -16.19
C LEU A 158 32.28 -6.08 -16.31
N THR A 159 32.57 -5.59 -17.53
CA THR A 159 33.45 -4.41 -17.72
C THR A 159 32.93 -3.37 -18.72
N HIS A 160 31.83 -2.66 -18.42
CA HIS A 160 31.49 -1.38 -19.07
C HIS A 160 30.73 -0.42 -18.13
N PRO A 161 31.17 0.85 -17.94
CA PRO A 161 30.47 1.88 -17.16
C PRO A 161 29.75 2.93 -18.04
N VAL A 162 28.73 3.60 -17.50
CA VAL A 162 27.95 4.67 -18.19
C VAL A 162 27.79 5.94 -17.32
N ARG A 163 27.72 7.10 -17.99
CA ARG A 163 27.70 8.48 -17.45
C ARG A 163 26.39 8.88 -16.74
N ARG A 164 26.44 9.97 -15.96
CA ARG A 164 25.29 10.72 -15.38
C ARG A 164 25.29 12.18 -15.87
N GLY A 165 24.11 12.80 -15.96
CA GLY A 165 23.91 14.21 -16.36
C GLY A 165 23.24 15.07 -15.28
N GLN A 166 23.32 16.41 -15.41
CA GLN A 166 22.79 17.44 -14.50
C GLN A 166 21.53 18.15 -15.07
N VAL A 167 20.67 18.74 -14.20
CA VAL A 167 19.78 19.90 -14.51
C VAL A 167 19.53 20.76 -13.24
N LEU A 168 19.14 22.03 -13.37
CA LEU A 168 18.84 23.05 -12.32
C LEU A 168 17.42 23.68 -12.53
N LYS A 169 16.86 24.68 -11.80
CA LYS A 169 17.36 25.64 -10.79
C LYS A 169 16.20 26.15 -9.85
N GLU A 170 16.44 27.21 -9.08
CA GLU A 170 15.51 27.92 -8.17
C GLU A 170 14.47 28.82 -8.88
N VAL A 171 13.37 29.15 -8.17
CA VAL A 171 12.57 30.41 -8.34
C VAL A 171 12.01 30.89 -6.97
N ASP A 172 11.96 32.22 -6.74
CA ASP A 172 11.39 32.90 -5.55
C ASP A 172 10.17 33.81 -5.92
N ARG A 173 9.54 34.44 -4.91
CA ARG A 173 8.09 34.65 -4.73
C ARG A 173 7.75 36.07 -4.29
N LYS A 174 6.56 36.62 -4.61
CA LYS A 174 5.77 37.74 -3.99
C LYS A 174 4.43 37.84 -4.78
N THR A 175 3.30 38.46 -4.39
CA THR A 175 2.89 39.30 -3.22
C THR A 175 1.60 38.73 -2.56
N LEU A 176 0.55 39.52 -2.16
CA LEU A 176 -0.44 39.04 -1.16
C LEU A 176 -1.92 39.54 -1.14
N THR A 177 -2.36 40.54 -1.92
CA THR A 177 -3.77 41.03 -1.90
C THR A 177 -4.73 40.22 -2.77
N ALA A 178 -4.20 39.32 -3.61
CA ALA A 178 -4.99 38.32 -4.32
C ALA A 178 -5.69 37.32 -3.37
N LYS A 179 -5.41 37.37 -2.05
CA LYS A 179 -5.57 36.29 -1.07
C LYS A 179 -6.88 35.48 -1.12
N SER A 180 -8.07 36.07 -1.28
CA SER A 180 -9.33 35.31 -1.33
C SER A 180 -9.50 34.57 -2.66
N ALA A 181 -9.40 35.26 -3.79
CA ALA A 181 -9.38 34.65 -5.12
C ALA A 181 -8.23 33.64 -5.25
N PHE A 182 -7.04 33.99 -4.75
CA PHE A 182 -5.88 33.12 -4.65
C PHE A 182 -6.11 31.92 -3.74
N PHE A 183 -6.90 31.98 -2.67
CA PHE A 183 -7.18 30.76 -1.89
C PHE A 183 -8.14 29.82 -2.63
N THR A 184 -9.10 30.34 -3.41
CA THR A 184 -9.97 29.51 -4.26
C THR A 184 -9.22 28.97 -5.48
N GLU A 185 -8.64 29.85 -6.30
CA GLU A 185 -7.84 29.52 -7.50
C GLU A 185 -6.64 28.63 -7.15
N LYS A 186 -5.97 28.85 -6.02
CA LYS A 186 -4.88 27.96 -5.57
C LYS A 186 -5.41 26.70 -4.88
N ALA A 187 -6.62 26.67 -4.31
CA ALA A 187 -7.21 25.41 -3.86
C ALA A 187 -7.55 24.55 -5.07
N GLU A 188 -8.20 25.11 -6.09
CA GLU A 188 -8.52 24.46 -7.36
C GLU A 188 -7.26 24.07 -8.14
N MET A 189 -6.26 24.94 -8.23
CA MET A 189 -4.99 24.64 -8.91
C MET A 189 -4.09 23.71 -8.10
N ILE A 190 -4.14 23.70 -6.76
CA ILE A 190 -3.53 22.62 -5.97
C ILE A 190 -4.30 21.31 -6.18
N GLU A 191 -5.63 21.33 -6.24
CA GLU A 191 -6.45 20.14 -6.48
C GLU A 191 -6.14 19.55 -7.88
N HIS A 192 -6.03 20.38 -8.91
CA HIS A 192 -5.57 20.00 -10.26
C HIS A 192 -4.11 19.55 -10.31
N LEU A 193 -3.15 20.31 -9.77
CA LEU A 193 -1.74 19.93 -9.76
C LEU A 193 -1.50 18.65 -8.95
N ASN A 194 -2.24 18.46 -7.85
CA ASN A 194 -2.23 17.21 -7.10
C ASN A 194 -2.83 16.08 -7.93
N GLN A 195 -3.96 16.27 -8.62
CA GLN A 195 -4.52 15.23 -9.50
C GLN A 195 -3.57 14.86 -10.65
N GLU A 196 -2.92 15.81 -11.30
CA GLU A 196 -1.91 15.56 -12.34
C GLU A 196 -0.68 14.83 -11.78
N TYR A 197 -0.20 15.26 -10.61
CA TYR A 197 0.94 14.65 -9.92
C TYR A 197 0.63 13.23 -9.44
N LEU A 198 -0.54 13.01 -8.85
CA LEU A 198 -1.03 11.69 -8.42
C LEU A 198 -1.22 10.77 -9.63
N THR A 199 -1.84 11.25 -10.72
CA THR A 199 -2.00 10.48 -11.97
C THR A 199 -0.63 10.08 -12.55
N SER A 200 0.33 11.01 -12.54
CA SER A 200 1.70 10.75 -12.98
C SER A 200 2.42 9.73 -12.10
N GLN A 201 2.23 9.78 -10.78
CA GLN A 201 2.76 8.79 -9.85
C GLN A 201 2.08 7.42 -10.00
N MET A 202 0.77 7.37 -10.22
CA MET A 202 0.04 6.13 -10.50
C MET A 202 0.58 5.46 -11.76
N ALA A 203 0.81 6.22 -12.83
CA ALA A 203 1.42 5.71 -14.05
C ALA A 203 2.84 5.16 -13.80
N GLN A 204 3.65 5.83 -12.97
CA GLN A 204 4.98 5.34 -12.57
C GLN A 204 4.90 4.04 -11.75
N VAL A 205 3.98 3.95 -10.78
CA VAL A 205 3.77 2.73 -9.98
C VAL A 205 3.29 1.58 -10.86
N GLN A 206 2.32 1.82 -11.75
CA GLN A 206 1.83 0.82 -12.70
C GLN A 206 2.91 0.36 -13.68
N HIS A 207 3.79 1.26 -14.12
CA HIS A 207 4.93 0.92 -14.98
C HIS A 207 6.03 0.15 -14.23
N ALA A 208 6.27 0.46 -12.95
CA ALA A 208 7.17 -0.33 -12.11
C ALA A 208 6.58 -1.73 -11.83
N GLN A 209 5.26 -1.82 -11.60
CA GLN A 209 4.55 -3.08 -11.47
C GLN A 209 4.59 -3.90 -12.77
N SER A 210 4.37 -3.30 -13.94
CA SER A 210 4.41 -4.03 -15.21
C SER A 210 5.79 -4.61 -15.53
N ILE A 211 6.88 -3.92 -15.17
CA ILE A 211 8.24 -4.47 -15.25
C ILE A 211 8.43 -5.60 -14.22
N THR A 212 8.02 -5.39 -12.96
CA THR A 212 8.25 -6.38 -11.90
C THR A 212 7.37 -7.62 -11.99
N ARG A 213 6.24 -7.59 -12.72
CA ARG A 213 5.36 -8.75 -13.04
C ARG A 213 6.08 -9.90 -13.77
N VAL A 214 7.30 -9.68 -14.29
CA VAL A 214 8.18 -10.73 -14.83
C VAL A 214 8.63 -11.74 -13.74
N SER A 215 8.59 -11.36 -12.45
CA SER A 215 8.90 -12.26 -11.34
C SER A 215 7.63 -12.94 -10.79
N PRO A 216 7.58 -14.28 -10.70
CA PRO A 216 6.47 -14.98 -10.03
C PRO A 216 6.32 -14.60 -8.55
N ALA A 217 7.42 -14.23 -7.89
CA ALA A 217 7.42 -13.86 -6.47
C ALA A 217 6.74 -12.51 -6.19
N THR A 218 6.85 -11.55 -7.12
CA THR A 218 6.17 -10.24 -7.03
C THR A 218 4.70 -10.36 -7.44
N LEU A 219 4.37 -11.20 -8.42
CA LEU A 219 2.97 -11.57 -8.74
C LEU A 219 2.25 -12.13 -7.50
N LEU A 220 2.85 -13.12 -6.83
CA LEU A 220 2.29 -13.69 -5.61
C LEU A 220 2.16 -12.66 -4.48
N GLN A 221 3.15 -11.77 -4.32
CA GLN A 221 3.09 -10.68 -3.34
C GLN A 221 1.94 -9.72 -3.63
N HIS A 222 1.82 -9.20 -4.85
CA HIS A 222 0.75 -8.26 -5.20
C HIS A 222 -0.64 -8.89 -5.03
N LEU A 223 -0.79 -10.19 -5.35
CA LEU A 223 -2.03 -10.92 -5.11
C LEU A 223 -2.36 -11.05 -3.62
N LEU A 224 -1.39 -11.42 -2.78
CA LEU A 224 -1.59 -11.53 -1.33
C LEU A 224 -1.88 -10.17 -0.68
N GLU A 225 -1.20 -9.11 -1.12
CA GLU A 225 -1.49 -7.73 -0.70
C GLU A 225 -2.89 -7.26 -1.16
N SER A 226 -3.34 -7.66 -2.34
CA SER A 226 -4.67 -7.35 -2.88
C SER A 226 -5.77 -8.08 -2.10
N PHE A 227 -5.68 -9.41 -1.97
CA PHE A 227 -6.64 -10.20 -1.19
C PHE A 227 -6.67 -9.85 0.30
N ALA A 228 -5.53 -9.47 0.87
CA ALA A 228 -5.49 -8.96 2.24
C ALA A 228 -5.99 -7.51 2.37
N GLY A 229 -6.25 -6.79 1.27
CA GLY A 229 -6.61 -5.37 1.29
C GLY A 229 -5.53 -4.49 1.93
N THR A 230 -4.25 -4.85 1.76
CA THR A 230 -3.09 -4.10 2.28
C THR A 230 -2.20 -3.54 1.18
N GLY A 231 -2.47 -3.88 -0.08
CA GLY A 231 -1.80 -3.33 -1.26
C GLY A 231 -2.21 -1.91 -1.64
N PHE A 232 -1.62 -1.42 -2.73
CA PHE A 232 -1.77 -0.03 -3.19
C PHE A 232 -3.21 0.35 -3.57
N ALA A 233 -3.95 -0.54 -4.25
CA ALA A 233 -5.33 -0.27 -4.71
C ALA A 233 -6.27 0.13 -3.56
N ARG A 234 -6.21 -0.59 -2.43
CA ARG A 234 -7.00 -0.29 -1.23
C ARG A 234 -6.61 1.04 -0.57
N HIS A 235 -5.33 1.40 -0.61
CA HIS A 235 -4.86 2.71 -0.14
C HIS A 235 -5.39 3.84 -1.02
N TRP A 236 -5.38 3.65 -2.34
CA TRP A 236 -5.96 4.58 -3.29
C TRP A 236 -7.46 4.76 -3.08
N GLN A 237 -8.23 3.67 -2.92
CA GLN A 237 -9.68 3.74 -2.66
C GLN A 237 -10.01 4.50 -1.37
N PHE A 238 -9.22 4.32 -0.29
CA PHE A 238 -9.39 5.09 0.94
C PHE A 238 -9.21 6.60 0.70
N VAL A 239 -8.22 7.00 -0.09
CA VAL A 239 -7.96 8.42 -0.39
C VAL A 239 -9.05 9.00 -1.28
N ASP A 240 -9.45 8.32 -2.36
CA ASP A 240 -10.60 8.72 -3.20
C ASP A 240 -11.89 8.88 -2.37
N ASN A 241 -12.19 7.94 -1.46
CA ASN A 241 -13.30 8.07 -0.51
C ASN A 241 -13.17 9.34 0.37
N VAL A 242 -11.96 9.64 0.87
CA VAL A 242 -11.68 10.86 1.67
C VAL A 242 -11.78 12.14 0.84
N GLU A 243 -11.34 12.14 -0.42
CA GLU A 243 -11.43 13.30 -1.32
C GLU A 243 -12.89 13.62 -1.69
N ARG A 244 -13.71 12.60 -1.96
CA ARG A 244 -15.16 12.76 -2.15
C ARG A 244 -15.82 13.33 -0.89
N TYR A 245 -15.49 12.79 0.28
CA TYR A 245 -16.00 13.28 1.55
C TYR A 245 -15.53 14.71 1.87
N ALA A 246 -14.30 15.07 1.52
CA ALA A 246 -13.78 16.42 1.70
C ALA A 246 -14.54 17.45 0.87
N ARG A 247 -14.90 17.09 -0.38
CA ARG A 247 -15.77 17.92 -1.24
C ARG A 247 -17.19 18.04 -0.66
N GLN A 248 -17.81 16.93 -0.26
CA GLN A 248 -19.12 16.94 0.41
C GLN A 248 -19.11 17.79 1.71
N TYR A 249 -18.04 17.70 2.50
CA TYR A 249 -17.90 18.48 3.73
C TYR A 249 -17.68 19.98 3.45
N ARG A 250 -16.92 20.32 2.40
CA ARG A 250 -16.76 21.69 1.91
C ARG A 250 -18.11 22.29 1.51
N GLU A 251 -18.91 21.59 0.70
CA GLU A 251 -20.26 22.01 0.28
C GLU A 251 -21.18 22.21 1.50
N PHE A 252 -21.23 21.23 2.40
CA PHE A 252 -22.01 21.31 3.64
C PHE A 252 -21.64 22.54 4.50
N VAL A 253 -20.35 22.86 4.65
CA VAL A 253 -19.91 24.05 5.39
C VAL A 253 -20.31 25.35 4.66
N VAL A 254 -20.26 25.38 3.33
CA VAL A 254 -20.70 26.53 2.53
C VAL A 254 -22.21 26.76 2.65
N ASP A 255 -23.03 25.72 2.70
CA ASP A 255 -24.49 25.87 2.86
C ASP A 255 -24.90 26.26 4.30
N ILE A 256 -24.19 25.74 5.31
CA ILE A 256 -24.35 26.18 6.71
C ILE A 256 -23.94 27.65 6.89
N ASP A 257 -22.94 28.10 6.13
CA ASP A 257 -22.53 29.50 6.10
C ASP A 257 -23.58 30.39 5.40
N ARG A 258 -23.99 30.04 4.18
CA ARG A 258 -25.03 30.76 3.39
C ARG A 258 -26.37 30.88 4.11
N SER A 259 -26.70 29.90 4.96
CA SER A 259 -27.90 29.91 5.81
C SER A 259 -27.72 30.63 7.15
N ASP A 260 -26.63 31.35 7.36
CA ASP A 260 -26.41 32.21 8.53
C ASP A 260 -26.55 33.71 8.20
N PRO A 261 -27.67 34.37 8.56
CA PRO A 261 -27.86 35.80 8.32
C PRO A 261 -26.85 36.72 9.06
N LYS A 262 -26.00 36.15 9.92
CA LYS A 262 -24.92 36.83 10.63
C LYS A 262 -23.54 36.62 10.01
N SER A 263 -23.41 35.75 9.00
CA SER A 263 -22.17 35.58 8.26
C SER A 263 -22.01 36.69 7.22
N PHE A 264 -20.77 37.01 6.85
CA PHE A 264 -20.46 37.89 5.73
C PHE A 264 -20.38 37.12 4.40
N HIS A 265 -20.53 35.80 4.43
CA HIS A 265 -20.46 34.87 3.28
C HIS A 265 -19.14 34.94 2.49
N ILE A 266 -18.06 35.40 3.12
CA ILE A 266 -16.73 35.45 2.51
C ILE A 266 -16.06 34.09 2.73
N ILE A 267 -16.47 33.13 1.92
CA ILE A 267 -15.91 31.77 1.91
C ILE A 267 -14.38 31.83 1.77
N CYS A 268 -13.70 30.89 2.43
CA CYS A 268 -12.24 30.82 2.57
C CYS A 268 -11.58 31.87 3.47
N VAL A 269 -12.34 32.78 4.10
CA VAL A 269 -11.83 33.72 5.12
C VAL A 269 -12.58 33.49 6.42
N ARG A 270 -11.89 33.01 7.46
CA ARG A 270 -12.53 32.59 8.74
C ARG A 270 -13.34 33.72 9.38
N GLU A 271 -12.81 34.94 9.31
CA GLU A 271 -13.41 36.17 9.87
C GLU A 271 -14.67 36.63 9.11
N GLY A 272 -14.86 36.14 7.87
CA GLY A 272 -16.03 36.44 7.04
C GLY A 272 -16.99 35.26 6.87
N MET A 273 -16.76 34.16 7.59
CA MET A 273 -17.61 32.97 7.64
C MET A 273 -18.30 32.81 9.00
N THR A 274 -19.32 31.97 9.06
CA THR A 274 -20.15 31.73 10.24
C THR A 274 -19.32 31.33 11.48
N GLU A 275 -19.64 31.96 12.60
CA GLU A 275 -19.13 31.62 13.93
C GLU A 275 -19.95 30.53 14.65
N LYS A 276 -20.96 29.94 13.98
CA LYS A 276 -21.74 28.83 14.54
C LYS A 276 -20.80 27.68 14.94
N LYS A 277 -20.99 27.17 16.17
CA LYS A 277 -20.30 25.97 16.67
C LYS A 277 -20.74 24.75 15.89
N VAL A 278 -19.81 23.82 15.65
CA VAL A 278 -20.10 22.56 14.96
C VAL A 278 -21.12 21.74 15.75
N LEU A 279 -22.22 21.35 15.10
CA LEU A 279 -23.20 20.40 15.63
C LEU A 279 -22.83 18.98 15.14
N PRO A 280 -22.32 18.08 16.00
CA PRO A 280 -21.76 16.80 15.56
C PRO A 280 -22.75 15.87 14.86
N ALA A 281 -24.04 16.00 15.17
CA ALA A 281 -25.10 15.21 14.55
C ALA A 281 -25.48 15.70 13.14
N ALA A 282 -25.14 16.95 12.79
CA ALA A 282 -25.41 17.54 11.48
C ALA A 282 -24.26 17.35 10.48
N VAL A 283 -23.04 17.07 10.96
CA VAL A 283 -21.88 16.80 10.10
C VAL A 283 -22.09 15.48 9.35
N PRO A 284 -21.93 15.45 8.01
CA PRO A 284 -21.97 14.21 7.24
C PRO A 284 -21.01 13.17 7.80
N LYS A 285 -21.43 11.90 7.86
CA LYS A 285 -20.56 10.81 8.32
C LYS A 285 -19.67 10.34 7.17
N PHE A 286 -18.39 10.15 7.46
CA PHE A 286 -17.48 9.49 6.54
C PHE A 286 -17.74 7.98 6.55
N GLU A 287 -17.92 7.38 5.37
CA GLU A 287 -18.06 5.94 5.16
C GLU A 287 -17.01 5.47 4.16
N ASP A 288 -16.12 4.58 4.60
CA ASP A 288 -15.05 4.02 3.76
C ASP A 288 -15.58 2.79 3.00
N THR A 289 -16.14 3.02 1.82
CA THR A 289 -16.64 1.93 0.97
C THR A 289 -15.48 1.10 0.42
N LEU A 290 -15.56 -0.23 0.56
CA LEU A 290 -14.57 -1.20 0.07
C LEU A 290 -15.23 -2.07 -1.00
N SER A 291 -14.56 -2.30 -2.13
CA SER A 291 -15.14 -3.00 -3.28
C SER A 291 -14.35 -4.26 -3.65
N LEU A 292 -14.66 -5.37 -2.96
CA LEU A 292 -13.99 -6.67 -3.17
C LEU A 292 -14.10 -7.17 -4.62
N SER A 293 -15.19 -6.86 -5.32
CA SER A 293 -15.36 -7.21 -6.74
C SER A 293 -14.43 -6.41 -7.65
N LYS A 294 -14.14 -5.15 -7.30
CA LYS A 294 -13.14 -4.34 -7.99
C LYS A 294 -11.73 -4.90 -7.71
N ASP A 295 -11.38 -5.14 -6.45
CA ASP A 295 -10.06 -5.66 -6.06
C ASP A 295 -9.76 -7.00 -6.77
N PHE A 296 -10.75 -7.89 -6.88
CA PHE A 296 -10.61 -9.16 -7.61
C PHE A 296 -10.41 -8.95 -9.12
N ASN A 297 -11.20 -8.08 -9.74
CA ASN A 297 -11.11 -7.80 -11.18
C ASN A 297 -9.80 -7.09 -11.55
N ASP A 298 -9.37 -6.12 -10.74
CA ASP A 298 -8.11 -5.39 -10.91
C ASP A 298 -6.88 -6.33 -10.77
N SER A 299 -7.05 -7.48 -10.08
CA SER A 299 -6.02 -8.51 -9.88
C SER A 299 -6.08 -9.68 -10.87
N ALA A 300 -7.07 -9.72 -11.77
CA ALA A 300 -7.32 -10.90 -12.62
C ALA A 300 -6.18 -11.21 -13.60
N MET A 301 -5.46 -10.17 -14.07
CA MET A 301 -4.29 -10.32 -14.94
C MET A 301 -3.12 -10.98 -14.20
N GLU A 302 -2.88 -10.61 -12.95
CA GLU A 302 -1.86 -11.23 -12.09
C GLU A 302 -2.17 -12.71 -11.82
N ILE A 303 -3.44 -13.07 -11.60
CA ILE A 303 -3.87 -14.48 -11.45
C ILE A 303 -3.59 -15.26 -12.74
N LEU A 304 -3.95 -14.69 -13.90
CA LEU A 304 -3.72 -15.31 -15.21
C LEU A 304 -2.21 -15.51 -15.48
N LEU A 305 -1.39 -14.48 -15.25
CA LEU A 305 0.06 -14.53 -15.43
C LEU A 305 0.72 -15.53 -14.48
N LEU A 306 0.34 -15.56 -13.20
CA LEU A 306 0.88 -16.51 -12.24
C LEU A 306 0.50 -17.95 -12.60
N THR A 307 -0.75 -18.17 -13.05
CA THR A 307 -1.22 -19.47 -13.55
C THR A 307 -0.43 -19.91 -14.78
N MET A 308 -0.21 -19.00 -15.73
CA MET A 308 0.60 -19.27 -16.93
C MET A 308 2.06 -19.58 -16.57
N PHE A 309 2.66 -18.86 -15.60
CA PHE A 309 4.00 -19.15 -15.08
C PHE A 309 4.08 -20.56 -14.47
N VAL A 310 3.10 -20.95 -13.65
CA VAL A 310 3.04 -22.30 -13.06
C VAL A 310 2.94 -23.36 -14.15
N VAL A 311 2.05 -23.18 -15.13
CA VAL A 311 1.90 -24.12 -16.27
C VAL A 311 3.17 -24.20 -17.11
N LEU A 312 3.82 -23.07 -17.41
CA LEU A 312 5.04 -23.01 -18.22
C LEU A 312 6.23 -23.63 -17.49
N LEU A 313 6.39 -23.37 -16.19
CA LEU A 313 7.44 -24.02 -15.38
C LEU A 313 7.21 -25.53 -15.29
N LEU A 314 6.00 -25.99 -14.98
CA LEU A 314 5.66 -27.42 -14.97
C LEU A 314 5.93 -28.08 -16.35
N SER A 315 5.58 -27.40 -17.44
CA SER A 315 5.81 -27.89 -18.81
C SER A 315 7.30 -27.90 -19.19
N GLY A 316 8.06 -26.90 -18.75
CA GLY A 316 9.51 -26.83 -18.96
C GLY A 316 10.26 -27.91 -18.19
N THR A 317 9.90 -28.13 -16.92
CA THR A 317 10.38 -29.24 -16.10
C THR A 317 10.06 -30.58 -16.76
N TYR A 318 8.81 -30.77 -17.21
CA TYR A 318 8.38 -31.97 -17.94
C TYR A 318 9.22 -32.23 -19.21
N LEU A 319 9.44 -31.21 -20.05
CA LEU A 319 10.25 -31.32 -21.26
C LEU A 319 11.74 -31.58 -20.98
N ALA A 320 12.29 -31.01 -19.91
CA ALA A 320 13.65 -31.27 -19.47
C ALA A 320 13.82 -32.74 -19.05
N PHE A 321 12.86 -33.32 -18.31
CA PHE A 321 12.88 -34.73 -17.94
C PHE A 321 12.77 -35.67 -19.15
N VAL A 322 11.87 -35.38 -20.11
CA VAL A 322 11.75 -36.19 -21.34
C VAL A 322 13.05 -36.20 -22.16
N ARG A 323 13.82 -35.11 -22.17
CA ARG A 323 15.12 -35.05 -22.87
C ARG A 323 16.25 -35.83 -22.20
N VAL A 324 16.11 -36.24 -20.94
CA VAL A 324 17.10 -37.08 -20.25
C VAL A 324 16.85 -38.57 -20.54
N GLU A 325 15.70 -38.93 -21.11
CA GLU A 325 15.33 -40.31 -21.50
C GLU A 325 15.74 -40.71 -22.94
N VAL A 326 16.48 -39.85 -23.68
CA VAL A 326 16.92 -40.08 -25.09
C VAL A 326 18.43 -39.99 -25.23
#